data_AF-A0A2Z7AST6-F1
#
_entry.id   AF-A0A2Z7AST6-F1
#
_cell.length_a   1.000
_cell.length_b   1.000
_cell.length_c   1.000
_cell.angle_alpha   90.00
_cell.angle_beta   90.00
_cell.angle_gamma   90.00
#
_symmetry.space_group_name_H-M   'P 1'
#
loop_
_entity.id
_entity.type
_entity.pdbx_description
1 polymer ?
#
loop_
_entity_poly.entity_id
_entity_poly.type
_entity_poly.pdbx_seq_one_letter_code
_entity_poly.pdbx_strand_id
1 'polypeptide(L)'
;MASPSSAAIFILFLLSTAWVLPSEAQLPQLIKAIKVGGILYCSPDGNYCPTCQGLVGVNVTIACNIGSNNYTTYALTGPDGVIDTLLGCGDGFFLGITPISCVATVQLPVLNCALLPTTGILQAPLTLTVNVIVSLLGLCVEAFIGVFVHLTA
;
A
#
# COMPACT_ATOMS: atom_id res chain seq x y z
N MET A 1 -60.45 -5.23 -13.78
CA MET A 1 -59.85 -6.57 -13.85
C MET A 1 -58.64 -6.46 -14.77
N ALA A 2 -57.44 -6.35 -14.21
CA ALA A 2 -56.22 -6.23 -15.01
C ALA A 2 -55.93 -7.58 -15.70
N SER A 3 -55.63 -7.56 -17.00
CA SER A 3 -55.28 -8.78 -17.72
C SER A 3 -53.97 -9.37 -17.16
N PRO A 4 -53.85 -10.71 -17.07
CA PRO A 4 -52.67 -11.37 -16.47
C PRO A 4 -51.35 -11.11 -17.23
N SER A 5 -51.39 -10.49 -18.40
CA SER A 5 -50.23 -10.18 -19.23
C SER A 5 -49.43 -8.95 -18.76
N SER A 6 -50.08 -7.94 -18.17
CA SER A 6 -49.41 -6.67 -17.86
C SER A 6 -48.58 -6.74 -16.56
N ALA A 7 -48.99 -7.57 -15.60
CA ALA A 7 -48.25 -7.79 -14.36
C ALA A 7 -46.97 -8.60 -14.59
N ALA A 8 -47.01 -9.59 -15.50
CA ALA A 8 -45.85 -10.41 -15.83
C ALA A 8 -44.72 -9.59 -16.48
N ILE A 9 -45.07 -8.62 -17.34
CA ILE A 9 -44.09 -7.75 -18.00
C ILE A 9 -43.43 -6.80 -16.99
N PHE A 10 -44.20 -6.24 -16.04
CA PHE A 10 -43.65 -5.39 -14.99
C PHE A 10 -42.69 -6.14 -14.06
N ILE A 11 -42.99 -7.41 -13.73
CA ILE A 11 -42.12 -8.26 -12.92
C ILE A 11 -40.82 -8.60 -13.67
N LEU A 12 -40.91 -8.92 -14.97
CA LEU A 12 -39.72 -9.14 -15.81
C LEU A 12 -38.84 -7.88 -15.93
N PHE A 13 -39.44 -6.69 -16.01
CA PHE A 13 -38.70 -5.43 -16.06
C PHE A 13 -38.00 -5.14 -14.73
N LEU A 14 -38.68 -5.36 -13.60
CA LEU A 14 -38.10 -5.19 -12.25
C LEU A 14 -36.96 -6.20 -11.96
N LEU A 15 -37.06 -7.43 -12.45
CA LEU A 15 -36.00 -8.44 -12.34
C LEU A 15 -34.77 -8.09 -13.19
N SER A 16 -34.95 -7.44 -14.33
CA SER A 16 -33.83 -7.03 -15.20
C SER A 16 -33.01 -5.86 -14.64
N THR A 17 -33.62 -5.00 -13.82
CA THR A 17 -32.93 -3.86 -13.19
C THR A 17 -32.26 -4.20 -11.86
N ALA A 18 -32.53 -5.39 -11.29
CA ALA A 18 -32.01 -5.78 -9.98
C ALA A 18 -30.61 -6.44 -10.02
N TRP A 19 -30.02 -6.64 -11.20
CA TRP A 19 -28.83 -7.49 -11.40
C TRP A 19 -27.55 -6.73 -11.73
N VAL A 20 -27.35 -5.51 -11.21
CA VAL A 20 -25.99 -4.93 -11.14
C VAL A 20 -25.83 -4.08 -9.89
N LEU A 21 -25.99 -4.69 -8.72
CA LEU A 21 -25.28 -4.21 -7.55
C LEU A 21 -23.98 -5.03 -7.50
N PRO A 22 -22.79 -4.43 -7.72
CA PRO A 22 -21.57 -5.12 -7.35
C PRO A 22 -21.69 -5.40 -5.86
N SER A 23 -21.76 -6.67 -5.50
CA SER A 23 -21.85 -7.06 -4.10
C SER A 23 -20.59 -6.54 -3.40
N GLU A 24 -20.73 -5.96 -2.21
CA GLU A 24 -19.60 -5.46 -1.41
C GLU A 24 -18.53 -6.55 -1.16
N ALA A 25 -18.85 -7.83 -1.42
CA ALA A 25 -17.95 -8.96 -1.42
C ALA A 25 -16.88 -8.97 -2.54
N GLN A 26 -17.01 -8.14 -3.59
CA GLN A 26 -16.05 -8.10 -4.70
C GLN A 26 -14.95 -7.05 -4.54
N LEU A 27 -15.12 -6.04 -3.69
CA LEU A 27 -14.14 -4.96 -3.53
C LEU A 27 -12.69 -5.44 -3.24
N PRO A 28 -12.47 -6.47 -2.40
CA PRO A 28 -11.12 -6.98 -2.16
C PRO A 28 -10.49 -7.59 -3.42
N GLN A 29 -11.29 -8.19 -4.30
CA GLN A 29 -10.78 -8.83 -5.54
C GLN A 29 -10.29 -7.81 -6.57
N LEU A 30 -10.71 -6.55 -6.46
CA LEU A 30 -10.32 -5.47 -7.36
C LEU A 30 -9.04 -4.74 -6.92
N ILE A 31 -8.54 -4.97 -5.70
CA ILE A 31 -7.30 -4.35 -5.25
C ILE A 31 -6.14 -4.99 -5.99
N LYS A 32 -5.40 -4.18 -6.73
CA LYS A 32 -4.30 -4.61 -7.60
C LYS A 32 -2.93 -4.17 -7.10
N ALA A 33 -2.88 -3.22 -6.18
CA ALA A 33 -1.63 -2.67 -5.67
C ALA A 33 -1.75 -2.10 -4.26
N ILE A 34 -0.60 -1.84 -3.65
CA ILE A 34 -0.44 -1.11 -2.40
C ILE A 34 0.26 0.20 -2.72
N LYS A 35 -0.36 1.33 -2.38
CA LYS A 35 0.29 2.64 -2.41
C LYS A 35 1.05 2.83 -1.09
N VAL A 36 2.36 3.01 -1.18
CA VAL A 36 3.22 3.14 -0.01
C VAL A 36 3.66 4.60 0.11
N GLY A 37 3.28 5.22 1.22
CA GLY A 37 3.66 6.59 1.58
C GLY A 37 4.57 6.62 2.80
N GLY A 38 5.51 7.57 2.81
CA GLY A 38 6.38 7.81 3.96
C GLY A 38 7.29 9.00 3.77
N ILE A 39 8.04 9.34 4.82
CA ILE A 39 9.09 10.35 4.78
C ILE A 39 10.30 9.79 5.50
N LEU A 40 11.48 9.92 4.88
CA LEU A 40 12.75 9.52 5.47
C LEU A 40 13.55 10.76 5.86
N TYR A 41 13.84 10.93 7.14
CA TYR A 41 14.61 12.05 7.68
C TYR A 41 15.79 11.57 8.52
N CYS A 42 16.83 12.40 8.58
CA CYS A 42 17.97 12.19 9.47
C CYS A 42 17.60 12.67 10.88
N SER A 43 17.10 11.77 11.73
CA SER A 43 16.74 12.09 13.11
C SER A 43 17.79 11.58 14.11
N PRO A 44 18.14 12.36 15.16
CA PRO A 44 19.08 11.94 16.20
C PRO A 44 18.52 10.87 17.15
N ASP A 45 17.22 10.77 17.29
CA ASP A 45 16.55 9.82 18.20
C ASP A 45 15.68 8.78 17.45
N GLY A 46 15.66 8.84 16.12
CA GLY A 46 14.83 7.99 15.27
C GLY A 46 13.33 8.32 15.32
N ASN A 47 12.93 9.34 16.10
CA ASN A 47 11.53 9.75 16.20
C ASN A 47 11.13 10.69 15.06
N TYR A 48 9.81 10.88 14.90
CA TYR A 48 9.25 11.85 13.97
C TYR A 48 9.82 13.24 14.21
N CYS A 49 10.50 13.76 13.19
CA CYS A 49 11.17 15.05 13.24
C CYS A 49 10.85 15.87 11.99
N PRO A 50 9.81 16.71 12.03
CA PRO A 50 9.39 17.50 10.86
C PRO A 50 10.37 18.63 10.51
N THR A 51 11.26 19.00 11.44
CA THR A 51 12.31 20.02 11.24
C THR A 51 13.64 19.43 10.81
N CYS A 52 13.77 18.10 10.79
CA CYS A 52 15.00 17.43 10.39
C CYS A 52 15.15 17.43 8.87
N GLN A 53 16.39 17.33 8.41
CA GLN A 53 16.68 17.23 6.99
C GLN A 53 16.13 15.92 6.41
N GLY A 54 15.27 16.04 5.41
CA GLY A 54 14.81 14.93 4.58
C GLY A 54 15.95 14.33 3.77
N LEU A 55 16.01 13.01 3.73
CA LEU A 55 17.06 12.27 3.05
C LEU A 55 16.67 12.01 1.60
N VAL A 56 17.22 12.80 0.68
CA VAL A 56 16.92 12.75 -0.76
C VAL A 56 17.83 11.74 -1.48
N GLY A 57 17.27 11.02 -2.47
CA GLY A 57 18.01 10.09 -3.34
C GLY A 57 18.39 8.77 -2.68
N VAL A 58 17.78 8.44 -1.54
CA VAL A 58 17.99 7.18 -0.83
C VAL A 58 17.13 6.11 -1.45
N ASN A 59 17.72 4.96 -1.76
CA ASN A 59 17.00 3.80 -2.26
C ASN A 59 16.34 3.03 -1.11
N VAL A 60 15.02 3.02 -1.11
CA VAL A 60 14.17 2.28 -0.18
C VAL A 60 13.63 1.06 -0.91
N THR A 61 13.97 -0.13 -0.41
CA THR A 61 13.41 -1.38 -0.90
C THR A 61 12.16 -1.70 -0.11
N ILE A 62 11.04 -1.97 -0.78
CA ILE A 62 9.79 -2.38 -0.14
C ILE A 62 9.51 -3.81 -0.55
N ALA A 63 9.45 -4.70 0.43
CA ALA A 63 9.16 -6.11 0.25
C ALA A 63 7.90 -6.49 1.02
N CYS A 64 6.98 -7.18 0.34
CA CYS A 64 5.75 -7.68 0.94
C CYS A 64 5.59 -9.17 0.65
N ASN A 65 5.36 -9.93 1.71
CA ASN A 65 4.93 -11.32 1.64
C ASN A 65 3.41 -11.33 1.82
N ILE A 66 2.69 -11.73 0.78
CA ILE A 66 1.22 -11.78 0.74
C ILE A 66 0.82 -13.22 0.43
N GLY A 67 0.36 -13.94 1.46
CA GLY A 67 0.16 -15.39 1.35
C GLY A 67 1.48 -16.11 1.02
N SER A 68 1.55 -16.74 -0.17
CA SER A 68 2.75 -17.45 -0.65
C SER A 68 3.58 -16.65 -1.66
N ASN A 69 3.13 -15.44 -2.01
CA ASN A 69 3.78 -14.63 -3.03
C ASN A 69 4.61 -13.52 -2.38
N ASN A 70 5.80 -13.30 -2.93
CA ASN A 70 6.69 -12.23 -2.50
C ASN A 70 6.71 -11.15 -3.57
N TYR A 71 6.38 -9.94 -3.19
CA TYR A 71 6.37 -8.76 -4.06
C TYR A 71 7.46 -7.81 -3.58
N THR A 72 8.20 -7.22 -4.52
CA THR A 72 9.26 -6.27 -4.18
C THR A 72 9.24 -5.11 -5.17
N THR A 73 9.38 -3.90 -4.64
CA THR A 73 9.57 -2.68 -5.42
C THR A 73 10.64 -1.81 -4.76
N TYR A 74 11.09 -0.81 -5.50
CA TYR A 74 12.10 0.13 -5.06
C TYR A 74 11.57 1.56 -5.23
N ALA A 75 11.92 2.43 -4.30
CA ALA A 75 11.59 3.84 -4.36
C ALA A 75 12.82 4.67 -4.03
N LEU A 76 13.09 5.68 -4.85
CA LEU A 76 14.04 6.72 -4.50
C LEU A 76 13.29 7.78 -3.71
N THR A 77 13.84 8.19 -2.57
CA THR A 77 13.29 9.32 -1.83
C THR A 77 13.40 10.60 -2.65
N GLY A 78 12.28 11.28 -2.81
CA GLY A 78 12.17 12.54 -3.51
C GLY A 78 12.62 13.74 -2.68
N PRO A 79 12.23 14.96 -3.08
CA PRO A 79 12.41 16.17 -2.26
C PRO A 79 11.88 15.96 -0.84
N ASP A 80 12.55 16.55 0.14
CA ASP A 80 12.22 16.42 1.58
C ASP A 80 12.20 14.97 2.11
N GLY A 81 12.80 14.02 1.40
CA GLY A 81 12.85 12.63 1.79
C GLY A 81 11.54 11.86 1.59
N VAL A 82 10.61 12.41 0.80
CA VAL A 82 9.29 11.80 0.56
C VAL A 82 9.42 10.49 -0.20
N ILE A 83 8.67 9.48 0.24
CA ILE A 83 8.52 8.19 -0.41
C ILE A 83 7.07 8.09 -0.88
N ASP A 84 6.89 7.96 -2.19
CA ASP A 84 5.58 7.67 -2.80
C ASP A 84 5.81 6.65 -3.92
N THR A 85 5.29 5.44 -3.74
CA THR A 85 5.44 4.37 -4.72
C THR A 85 4.24 3.44 -4.72
N LEU A 86 4.12 2.66 -5.79
CA LEU A 86 3.10 1.64 -5.97
C LEU A 86 3.75 0.27 -6.04
N LEU A 87 3.29 -0.63 -5.18
CA LEU A 87 3.65 -2.04 -5.22
C LEU A 87 2.51 -2.83 -5.88
N GLY A 88 2.72 -3.28 -7.12
CA GLY A 88 1.78 -4.16 -7.80
C GLY A 88 1.72 -5.54 -7.14
N CYS A 89 0.52 -5.99 -6.77
CA CYS A 89 0.28 -7.23 -6.02
C CYS A 89 -0.47 -8.29 -6.86
N GLY A 90 -0.67 -8.05 -8.15
CA GLY A 90 -1.45 -8.91 -9.05
C GLY A 90 -2.96 -8.78 -8.82
N ASP A 91 -3.74 -9.69 -9.41
CA ASP A 91 -5.20 -9.74 -9.21
C ASP A 91 -5.56 -10.49 -7.92
N GLY A 92 -6.54 -9.97 -7.15
CA GLY A 92 -7.13 -10.70 -6.03
C GLY A 92 -6.49 -10.46 -4.66
N PHE A 93 -6.05 -9.24 -4.34
CA PHE A 93 -5.56 -8.91 -3.00
C PHE A 93 -6.69 -8.85 -1.96
N PHE A 94 -6.92 -9.98 -1.27
CA PHE A 94 -7.96 -10.07 -0.25
C PHE A 94 -7.53 -9.52 1.11
N LEU A 95 -7.79 -8.24 1.33
CA LEU A 95 -7.70 -7.62 2.66
C LEU A 95 -8.43 -8.45 3.73
N GLY A 96 -7.70 -8.90 4.76
CA GLY A 96 -8.27 -9.49 5.97
C GLY A 96 -8.30 -11.02 6.04
N ILE A 97 -8.08 -11.74 4.94
CA ILE A 97 -7.99 -13.23 4.95
C ILE A 97 -6.60 -13.75 4.59
N THR A 98 -5.83 -13.02 3.77
CA THR A 98 -4.43 -13.39 3.50
C THR A 98 -3.53 -12.73 4.54
N PRO A 99 -2.64 -13.49 5.21
CA PRO A 99 -1.60 -12.89 6.04
C PRO A 99 -0.68 -12.03 5.15
N ILE A 100 -0.47 -10.80 5.57
CA ILE A 100 0.35 -9.83 4.85
C ILE A 100 1.43 -9.31 5.80
N SER A 101 2.68 -9.40 5.37
CA SER A 101 3.83 -8.84 6.08
C SER A 101 4.65 -8.02 5.10
N CYS A 102 4.74 -6.72 5.35
CA CYS A 102 5.43 -5.77 4.50
C CYS A 102 6.50 -5.01 5.28
N VAL A 103 7.67 -4.87 4.69
CA VAL A 103 8.82 -4.19 5.29
C VAL A 103 9.49 -3.26 4.27
N ALA A 104 9.90 -2.09 4.73
CA ALA A 104 10.77 -1.18 4.02
C ALA A 104 12.19 -1.33 4.55
N THR A 105 13.18 -1.38 3.67
CA THR A 105 14.58 -1.46 4.04
C THR A 105 15.43 -0.42 3.32
N VAL A 106 16.42 0.10 4.03
CA VAL A 106 17.42 1.04 3.51
C VAL A 106 18.80 0.52 3.86
N GLN A 107 19.68 0.46 2.86
CA GLN A 107 21.07 0.05 3.05
C GLN A 107 21.90 1.23 3.55
N LEU A 108 22.77 0.98 4.54
CA LEU A 108 23.74 1.94 5.04
C LEU A 108 25.10 1.75 4.33
N PRO A 109 25.91 2.81 4.14
CA PRO A 109 25.73 4.17 4.67
C PRO A 109 24.78 5.03 3.82
N VAL A 110 24.06 5.95 4.48
CA VAL A 110 23.33 7.03 3.80
C VAL A 110 24.19 8.29 3.82
N LEU A 111 24.60 8.75 2.64
CA LEU A 111 25.61 9.80 2.45
C LEU A 111 25.30 11.12 3.20
N ASN A 112 24.01 11.43 3.37
CA ASN A 112 23.54 12.71 3.90
C ASN A 112 23.08 12.64 5.37
N CYS A 113 23.49 11.61 6.13
CA CYS A 113 23.17 11.50 7.54
C CYS A 113 24.34 10.93 8.36
N ALA A 114 25.13 11.81 8.98
CA ALA A 114 26.26 11.42 9.82
C ALA A 114 25.85 10.73 11.14
N LEU A 115 24.57 10.77 11.50
CA LEU A 115 24.03 10.13 12.71
C LEU A 115 23.80 8.64 12.52
N LEU A 116 23.66 8.18 11.26
CA LEU A 116 23.44 6.78 10.96
C LEU A 116 24.77 6.00 10.97
N PRO A 117 24.74 4.71 11.38
CA PRO A 117 25.90 3.85 11.26
C PRO A 117 26.42 3.79 9.81
N THR A 118 27.72 3.53 9.66
CA THR A 118 28.35 3.42 8.33
C THR A 118 28.04 2.10 7.62
N THR A 119 27.43 1.13 8.32
CA THR A 119 27.08 -0.20 7.80
C THR A 119 25.78 -0.73 8.41
N GLY A 120 25.17 -1.70 7.73
CA GLY A 120 23.97 -2.40 8.19
C GLY A 120 22.73 -2.02 7.40
N ILE A 121 21.56 -2.44 7.91
CA ILE A 121 20.27 -2.25 7.26
C ILE A 121 19.33 -1.56 8.23
N LEU A 122 18.70 -0.48 7.79
CA LEU A 122 17.53 0.07 8.48
C LEU A 122 16.29 -0.65 7.98
N GLN A 123 15.43 -1.11 8.88
CA GLN A 123 14.18 -1.76 8.53
C GLN A 123 13.00 -1.11 9.25
N ALA A 124 11.90 -0.88 8.53
CA ALA A 124 10.64 -0.40 9.08
C ALA A 124 9.47 -1.31 8.64
N PRO A 125 8.49 -1.60 9.51
CA PRO A 125 7.26 -2.25 9.10
C PRO A 125 6.39 -1.29 8.28
N LEU A 126 5.61 -1.83 7.33
CA LEU A 126 4.53 -1.07 6.69
C LEU A 126 3.21 -1.38 7.40
N THR A 127 2.44 -0.33 7.67
CA THR A 127 1.07 -0.46 8.20
C THR A 127 0.08 -0.21 7.08
N LEU A 128 -0.68 -1.24 6.72
CA LEU A 128 -1.80 -1.13 5.77
C LEU A 128 -2.96 -0.40 6.44
N THR A 129 -3.56 0.53 5.71
CA THR A 129 -4.81 1.18 6.11
C THR A 129 -6.01 0.51 5.45
N VAL A 130 -7.20 0.86 5.94
CA VAL A 130 -8.47 0.48 5.30
C VAL A 130 -8.85 1.44 4.16
N ASN A 131 -8.00 2.41 3.83
CA ASN A 131 -8.30 3.37 2.78
C ASN A 131 -8.01 2.76 1.40
N VAL A 132 -9.02 2.80 0.53
CA VAL A 132 -8.93 2.32 -0.85
C VAL A 132 -9.03 3.52 -1.78
N ILE A 133 -8.02 3.67 -2.64
CA ILE A 133 -7.91 4.75 -3.61
C ILE A 133 -7.84 4.18 -5.03
N VAL A 134 -8.03 5.04 -6.02
CA VAL A 134 -7.85 4.68 -7.44
C VAL A 134 -6.50 5.22 -7.90
N SER A 135 -5.67 4.36 -8.53
CA SER A 135 -4.43 4.76 -9.20
C SER A 135 -4.39 4.24 -10.63
N LEU A 136 -3.27 4.49 -11.33
CA LEU A 136 -2.99 3.96 -12.67
C LEU A 136 -3.02 2.42 -12.74
N LEU A 137 -2.81 1.74 -11.61
CA LEU A 137 -2.85 0.28 -11.51
C LEU A 137 -4.25 -0.26 -11.13
N GLY A 138 -5.24 0.61 -10.95
CA GLY A 138 -6.58 0.25 -10.48
C GLY A 138 -6.79 0.59 -9.00
N LEU A 139 -7.63 -0.20 -8.30
CA LEU A 139 -7.85 0.03 -6.87
C LEU A 139 -6.60 -0.34 -6.08
N CYS A 140 -6.21 0.55 -5.18
CA CYS A 140 -5.02 0.42 -4.36
C CYS A 140 -5.36 0.64 -2.90
N VAL A 141 -4.67 -0.06 -2.01
CA VAL A 141 -4.74 0.18 -0.57
C VAL A 141 -3.58 1.06 -0.16
N GLU A 142 -3.84 2.03 0.70
CA GLU A 142 -2.77 2.87 1.24
C GLU A 142 -2.04 2.17 2.40
N ALA A 143 -0.72 2.27 2.41
CA ALA A 143 0.16 1.84 3.47
C ALA A 143 1.11 2.96 3.86
N PHE A 144 1.45 3.02 5.15
CA PHE A 144 2.43 3.97 5.67
C PHE A 144 3.65 3.24 6.23
N ILE A 145 4.82 3.78 5.94
CA ILE A 145 6.09 3.28 6.50
C ILE A 145 6.18 3.72 7.97
N GLY A 146 6.46 2.76 8.85
CA GLY A 146 6.68 3.01 10.28
C GLY A 146 8.09 3.53 10.59
N VAL A 147 8.51 3.34 11.84
CA VAL A 147 9.83 3.75 12.31
C VAL A 147 10.90 2.77 11.83
N PHE A 148 12.01 3.32 11.31
CA PHE A 148 13.18 2.54 10.94
C PHE A 148 14.00 2.18 12.17
N VAL A 149 14.27 0.89 12.34
CA VAL A 149 15.20 0.37 13.33
C VAL A 149 16.44 -0.17 12.65
N HIS A 150 17.60 0.01 13.29
CA HIS A 150 18.85 -0.54 12.79
C HIS A 150 18.93 -2.02 13.13
N LEU A 151 19.13 -2.84 12.10
CA LEU A 151 19.47 -4.24 12.24
C LEU A 151 20.98 -4.36 12.09
N THR A 152 21.64 -4.72 13.17
CA THR A 152 23.03 -5.16 13.14
C THR A 152 23.09 -6.49 12.39
N ALA A 153 23.80 -6.51 11.27
CA ALA A 153 24.21 -7.76 10.62
C ALA A 153 25.17 -8.54 11.52
#